data_AF-A0AAU9QZM1-F1
#
_entry.id   AF-A0AAU9QZM1-F1
#
_cell.length_a   1.000
_cell.length_b   1.000
_cell.length_c   1.000
_cell.angle_alpha   90.00
_cell.angle_beta   90.00
_cell.angle_gamma   90.00
#
_symmetry.space_group_name_H-M   'P 1'
#
loop_
_entity.id
_entity.type
_entity.pdbx_description
1 polymer ?
#
loop_
_entity_poly.entity_id
_entity_poly.type
_entity_poly.pdbx_seq_one_letter_code
_entity_poly.pdbx_strand_id
1 'polypeptide(L)'
;MNKTVDLAVSGTWFRAMTTYGKVMIGDEAFEFYNEKNVEDYIQIPWDQITYVVADVHFKGKYIPRFEIRTKKDGKFIFITKDPKKTLRAIRKYVPADHMRQALGVWDTIKLFFTRKKK
;
A
#
# COMPACT_ATOMS: atom_id res chain seq x y z
N MET A 1 14.15 -12.90 -2.08
CA MET A 1 13.91 -11.97 -0.97
C MET A 1 14.98 -10.88 -1.03
N ASN A 2 14.64 -9.65 -0.65
CA ASN A 2 15.47 -8.45 -0.84
C ASN A 2 16.93 -8.67 -0.44
N LYS A 3 17.87 -8.19 -1.26
CA LYS A 3 19.31 -8.23 -0.96
C LYS A 3 19.74 -6.95 -0.25
N THR A 4 19.05 -5.86 -0.53
CA THR A 4 19.26 -4.55 0.10
C THR A 4 17.94 -3.97 0.58
N VAL A 5 17.97 -3.34 1.75
CA VAL A 5 16.77 -2.73 2.36
C VAL A 5 16.91 -1.21 2.32
N ASP A 6 16.00 -0.56 1.60
CA ASP A 6 15.90 0.89 1.48
C ASP A 6 15.21 1.53 2.70
N LEU A 7 14.16 0.86 3.20
CA LEU A 7 13.37 1.34 4.31
C LEU A 7 12.81 0.17 5.10
N ALA A 8 13.01 0.21 6.41
CA ALA A 8 12.31 -0.64 7.36
C ALA A 8 11.45 0.22 8.28
N VAL A 9 10.18 -0.10 8.41
CA VAL A 9 9.23 0.66 9.22
C VAL A 9 8.20 -0.26 9.86
N SER A 10 7.82 0.02 11.11
CA SER A 10 6.71 -0.70 11.73
C SER A 10 5.42 -0.43 10.97
N GLY A 11 4.65 -1.49 10.77
CA GLY A 11 3.39 -1.43 10.05
C GLY A 11 2.41 -2.49 10.52
N THR A 12 1.22 -2.40 9.96
CA THR A 12 0.11 -3.27 10.26
C THR A 12 -0.45 -3.78 8.95
N TRP A 13 -0.60 -5.09 8.84
CA TRP A 13 -1.28 -5.73 7.73
C TRP A 13 -2.75 -5.99 8.12
N PHE A 14 -3.67 -5.37 7.38
CA PHE A 14 -5.10 -5.55 7.54
C PHE A 14 -5.57 -6.73 6.68
N ARG A 15 -5.77 -7.87 7.34
CA ARG A 15 -6.46 -9.06 6.81
C ARG A 15 -7.68 -9.37 7.68
N ALA A 16 -8.18 -10.61 7.67
CA ALA A 16 -9.28 -11.05 8.54
C ALA A 16 -9.03 -10.74 10.04
N MET A 17 -7.77 -10.77 10.47
CA MET A 17 -7.32 -10.25 11.76
C MET A 17 -6.17 -9.28 11.55
N THR A 18 -6.14 -8.20 12.33
CA THR A 18 -5.09 -7.18 12.26
C THR A 18 -3.77 -7.73 12.77
N THR A 19 -2.76 -7.78 11.90
CA THR A 19 -1.42 -8.27 12.24
C THR A 19 -0.44 -7.10 12.32
N TYR A 20 0.31 -7.03 13.41
CA TYR A 20 1.39 -6.05 13.60
C TYR A 20 2.73 -6.64 13.18
N GLY A 21 3.58 -5.81 12.60
CA GLY A 21 4.80 -6.29 11.99
C GLY A 21 5.72 -5.17 11.54
N LYS A 22 6.74 -5.58 10.78
CA LYS A 22 7.66 -4.68 10.09
C LYS A 22 7.45 -4.79 8.59
N VAL A 23 7.26 -3.64 7.96
CA VAL A 23 7.31 -3.47 6.51
C VAL A 23 8.75 -3.19 6.11
N MET A 24 9.25 -3.92 5.12
CA MET A 24 10.55 -3.70 4.50
C MET A 24 10.35 -3.44 3.01
N ILE A 25 10.97 -2.38 2.52
CA ILE A 25 11.05 -2.03 1.10
C ILE A 25 12.50 -2.22 0.70
N GLY A 26 12.73 -3.05 -0.30
CA GLY A 26 14.06 -3.31 -0.83
C GLY A 26 14.09 -3.34 -2.34
N ASP A 27 15.21 -3.82 -2.87
CA ASP A 27 15.52 -3.83 -4.29
C ASP A 27 14.61 -4.72 -5.14
N GLU A 28 14.11 -5.82 -4.57
CA GLU A 28 13.41 -6.88 -5.32
C GLU A 28 11.90 -6.95 -5.00
N ALA A 29 11.51 -6.61 -3.76
CA ALA A 29 10.15 -6.80 -3.27
C ALA A 29 9.73 -5.82 -2.17
N PHE A 30 8.42 -5.67 -2.04
CA PHE A 30 7.77 -5.22 -0.81
C PHE A 30 7.59 -6.41 0.13
N GLU A 31 8.03 -6.29 1.37
CA GLU A 31 7.96 -7.39 2.32
C GLU A 31 7.31 -6.94 3.64
N PHE A 32 6.58 -7.85 4.28
CA PHE A 32 6.04 -7.64 5.61
C PHE A 32 6.26 -8.88 6.47
N TYR A 33 6.78 -8.67 7.68
CA TYR A 33 7.07 -9.71 8.66
C TYR A 33 6.27 -9.47 9.92
N ASN A 34 5.46 -10.46 10.32
CA ASN A 34 4.72 -10.41 11.57
C ASN A 34 5.67 -10.46 12.77
N GLU A 35 5.44 -9.59 13.75
CA GLU A 35 6.25 -9.52 14.98
C GLU A 35 6.02 -10.72 15.92
N LYS A 36 4.83 -11.35 15.88
CA LYS A 36 4.47 -12.47 16.77
C LYS A 36 4.81 -13.83 16.18
N ASN A 37 4.79 -13.97 14.87
CA ASN A 37 5.08 -15.23 14.18
C ASN A 37 5.95 -14.95 12.96
N VAL A 38 7.22 -15.31 13.02
CA VAL A 38 8.19 -15.07 11.95
C VAL A 38 7.91 -15.86 10.67
N GLU A 39 7.15 -16.96 10.76
CA GLU A 39 6.72 -17.74 9.61
C GLU A 39 5.52 -17.11 8.88
N ASP A 40 4.82 -16.17 9.52
CA ASP A 40 3.72 -15.39 8.94
C ASP A 40 4.27 -14.11 8.32
N TYR A 41 4.77 -14.25 7.09
CA TYR A 41 5.30 -13.16 6.30
C TYR A 41 4.69 -13.13 4.90
N ILE A 42 4.77 -11.98 4.25
CA ILE A 42 4.41 -11.81 2.86
C ILE A 42 5.54 -11.10 2.12
N GLN A 43 5.82 -11.57 0.92
CA GLN A 43 6.76 -10.97 -0.01
C GLN A 43 6.02 -10.75 -1.31
N ILE A 44 6.00 -9.50 -1.77
CA ILE A 44 5.34 -9.10 -3.00
C ILE A 44 6.44 -8.52 -3.90
N PRO A 45 6.98 -9.33 -4.83
CA PRO A 45 7.92 -8.86 -5.83
C PRO A 45 7.37 -7.65 -6.61
N TRP A 46 8.24 -6.69 -6.96
CA TRP A 46 7.81 -5.46 -7.63
C TRP A 46 7.08 -5.72 -8.96
N ASP A 47 7.50 -6.75 -9.70
CA ASP A 47 6.89 -7.18 -10.96
C ASP A 47 5.46 -7.73 -10.80
N GLN A 48 5.09 -8.16 -9.59
CA GLN A 48 3.75 -8.65 -9.28
C GLN A 48 2.79 -7.51 -8.91
N ILE A 49 3.29 -6.33 -8.56
CA ILE A 49 2.45 -5.18 -8.18
C ILE A 49 1.87 -4.54 -9.44
N THR A 50 0.55 -4.44 -9.49
CA THR A 50 -0.17 -3.73 -10.57
C THR A 50 -0.45 -2.29 -10.19
N TYR A 51 -0.94 -2.06 -8.97
CA TYR A 51 -1.29 -0.73 -8.48
C TYR A 51 -1.02 -0.62 -7.01
N VAL A 52 -0.62 0.57 -6.59
CA VAL A 52 -0.59 0.97 -5.18
C VAL A 52 -1.58 2.10 -5.01
N VAL A 53 -2.60 1.87 -4.20
CA VAL A 53 -3.70 2.81 -3.99
C VAL A 53 -3.59 3.37 -2.58
N ALA A 54 -3.29 4.67 -2.44
CA ALA A 54 -3.20 5.31 -1.14
C ALA A 54 -4.49 6.08 -0.81
N ASP A 55 -5.04 5.88 0.39
CA ASP A 55 -6.10 6.72 0.91
C ASP A 55 -5.48 8.05 1.34
N VAL A 56 -5.70 9.11 0.57
CA VAL A 56 -5.09 10.41 0.84
C VAL A 56 -6.15 11.41 1.30
N HIS A 57 -6.02 11.87 2.54
CA HIS A 57 -6.90 12.85 3.15
C HIS A 57 -6.19 14.19 3.34
N PHE A 58 -6.99 15.24 3.56
CA PHE A 58 -6.52 16.58 3.92
C PHE A 58 -5.41 17.11 2.98
N LYS A 59 -5.60 16.96 1.65
CA LYS A 59 -4.64 17.37 0.61
C LYS A 59 -3.24 16.76 0.77
N GLY A 60 -3.14 15.49 1.14
CA GLY A 60 -1.83 14.83 1.32
C GLY A 60 -1.24 14.95 2.72
N LYS A 61 -1.95 15.55 3.68
CA LYS A 61 -1.46 15.65 5.06
C LYS A 61 -1.58 14.33 5.82
N TYR A 62 -2.60 13.53 5.53
CA TYR A 62 -2.88 12.30 6.26
C TYR A 62 -3.14 11.13 5.31
N ILE A 63 -2.50 10.00 5.59
CA ILE A 63 -2.63 8.75 4.83
C ILE A 63 -2.84 7.62 5.85
N PRO A 64 -4.09 7.26 6.18
CA PRO A 64 -4.36 6.24 7.18
C PRO A 64 -3.89 4.86 6.73
N ARG A 65 -3.99 4.55 5.42
CA ARG A 65 -3.66 3.24 4.86
C ARG A 65 -3.36 3.32 3.37
N PHE A 66 -2.74 2.28 2.85
CA PHE A 66 -2.58 2.06 1.42
C PHE A 66 -2.83 0.59 1.07
N GLU A 67 -3.24 0.36 -0.17
CA GLU A 67 -3.55 -0.95 -0.73
C GLU A 67 -2.52 -1.28 -1.82
N ILE A 68 -1.89 -2.44 -1.74
CA ILE A 68 -1.08 -3.01 -2.81
C ILE A 68 -1.94 -4.03 -3.54
N ARG A 69 -2.14 -3.83 -4.83
CA ARG A 69 -2.84 -4.76 -5.72
C ARG A 69 -1.81 -5.57 -6.50
N THR A 70 -1.94 -6.88 -6.45
CA THR A 70 -1.08 -7.79 -7.21
C THR A 70 -1.80 -8.28 -8.46
N LYS A 71 -1.05 -8.87 -9.39
CA LYS A 71 -1.59 -9.45 -10.63
C LYS A 71 -2.52 -10.64 -10.37
N LYS A 72 -2.22 -11.46 -9.35
CA LYS A 72 -2.88 -12.76 -9.11
C LYS A 72 -3.45 -12.92 -7.70
N ASP A 73 -2.75 -12.42 -6.68
CA ASP A 73 -3.08 -12.66 -5.26
C ASP A 73 -4.04 -11.64 -4.65
N GLY A 74 -4.65 -10.80 -5.48
CA GLY A 74 -5.66 -9.83 -5.06
C GLY A 74 -5.07 -8.55 -4.47
N LYS A 75 -5.59 -8.14 -3.31
CA LYS A 75 -5.25 -6.85 -2.69
C LYS A 75 -4.85 -7.01 -1.23
N PHE A 76 -3.81 -6.28 -0.84
CA PHE A 76 -3.27 -6.27 0.51
C PHE A 76 -3.30 -4.87 1.07
N ILE A 77 -3.88 -4.69 2.25
CA ILE A 77 -4.04 -3.37 2.87
C ILE A 77 -3.03 -3.23 4.01
N PHE A 78 -2.23 -2.18 3.97
CA PHE A 78 -1.21 -1.91 4.97
C PHE A 78 -1.35 -0.51 5.57
N ILE A 79 -0.97 -0.41 6.83
CA ILE A 79 -0.71 0.85 7.53
C ILE A 79 0.76 0.86 7.92
N THR A 80 1.43 2.00 7.82
CA THR A 80 2.80 2.15 8.33
C THR A 80 2.88 3.37 9.20
N LYS A 81 3.83 3.38 10.13
CA LYS A 81 4.05 4.51 11.04
C LYS A 81 4.41 5.81 10.29
N ASP A 82 5.11 5.69 9.15
CA ASP A 82 5.47 6.81 8.28
C ASP A 82 5.02 6.53 6.82
N PRO A 83 3.72 6.68 6.51
CA PRO A 83 3.16 6.28 5.22
C PRO A 83 3.72 7.11 4.05
N LYS A 84 4.12 8.36 4.31
CA LYS A 84 4.73 9.21 3.28
C LYS A 84 6.10 8.69 2.87
N LYS A 85 6.95 8.32 3.84
CA LYS A 85 8.25 7.72 3.52
C LYS A 85 8.10 6.36 2.86
N THR A 86 7.18 5.52 3.36
CA THR A 86 6.87 4.22 2.76
C THR A 86 6.48 4.36 1.28
N LEU A 87 5.49 5.20 0.96
CA LEU A 87 5.04 5.40 -0.41
C LEU A 87 6.11 6.05 -1.31
N ARG A 88 6.98 6.91 -0.76
CA ARG A 88 8.12 7.47 -1.50
C ARG A 88 9.17 6.42 -1.82
N ALA A 89 9.42 5.47 -0.91
CA ALA A 89 10.33 4.37 -1.16
C ALA A 89 9.75 3.39 -2.19
N ILE A 90 8.45 3.06 -2.10
CA ILE A 90 7.75 2.25 -3.12
C ILE A 90 7.81 2.91 -4.51
N ARG A 91 7.67 4.24 -4.59
CA ARG A 91 7.71 4.98 -5.86
C ARG A 91 9.03 4.84 -6.63
N LYS A 92 10.13 4.39 -5.99
CA LYS A 92 11.37 4.06 -6.69
C LYS A 92 11.22 2.83 -7.61
N TYR A 93 10.35 1.89 -7.22
CA TYR A 93 10.18 0.60 -7.87
C TYR A 93 8.87 0.48 -8.65
N VAL A 94 7.84 1.24 -8.23
CA VAL A 94 6.52 1.26 -8.88
C VAL A 94 6.37 2.57 -9.67
N PRO A 95 6.12 2.50 -11.00
CA PRO A 95 5.88 3.67 -11.84
C PRO A 95 4.76 4.59 -11.30
N ALA A 96 4.88 5.89 -11.56
CA ALA A 96 3.97 6.89 -10.99
C ALA A 96 2.51 6.74 -11.47
N ASP A 97 2.28 6.22 -12.66
CA ASP A 97 0.97 5.88 -13.23
C ASP A 97 0.29 4.68 -12.56
N HIS A 98 1.09 3.81 -11.93
CA HIS A 98 0.61 2.71 -11.09
C HIS A 98 0.41 3.12 -9.62
N MET A 99 0.86 4.31 -9.22
CA MET A 99 0.59 4.90 -7.89
C MET A 99 -0.67 5.77 -7.94
N ARG A 100 -1.79 5.24 -7.45
CA ARG A 100 -3.09 5.92 -7.50
C ARG A 100 -3.52 6.46 -6.15
N GLN A 101 -4.20 7.60 -6.16
CA GLN A 101 -4.94 8.08 -5.00
C GLN A 101 -6.32 7.42 -4.99
N ALA A 102 -6.77 6.93 -3.83
CA ALA A 102 -8.13 6.45 -3.70
C ALA A 102 -9.13 7.59 -3.95
N LEU A 103 -10.24 7.28 -4.61
CA LEU A 103 -11.30 8.26 -4.90
C LEU A 103 -11.76 8.90 -3.59
N GLY A 104 -11.69 10.23 -3.53
CA GLY A 104 -12.17 10.97 -2.38
C GLY A 104 -13.70 10.85 -2.28
N VAL A 105 -14.25 11.06 -1.08
CA VAL A 105 -15.71 11.14 -0.86
C VAL A 105 -16.37 12.12 -1.85
N TRP A 106 -15.68 13.20 -2.19
CA TRP A 106 -16.12 14.18 -3.20
C TRP A 106 -16.16 13.64 -4.63
N ASP A 107 -15.21 12.79 -5.02
CA ASP A 107 -15.20 12.17 -6.36
C ASP A 107 -16.33 11.15 -6.48
N THR A 108 -16.59 10.41 -5.40
CA THR A 108 -17.72 9.48 -5.31
C THR A 108 -19.05 10.23 -5.41
N ILE A 109 -19.23 11.34 -4.67
CA ILE A 109 -20.44 12.19 -4.75
C ILE A 109 -20.62 12.74 -6.17
N LYS A 110 -19.57 13.26 -6.81
CA LYS A 110 -19.64 13.70 -8.22
C LYS A 110 -20.05 12.56 -9.15
N LEU A 111 -19.51 11.35 -8.97
CA LEU A 111 -19.94 10.18 -9.75
C LEU A 111 -21.44 9.93 -9.61
N PHE A 112 -21.99 9.98 -8.39
CA PHE A 112 -23.43 9.81 -8.15
C PHE A 112 -24.27 10.89 -8.84
N PHE A 113 -23.87 12.16 -8.80
CA PHE A 113 -24.59 13.24 -9.48
C PHE A 113 -24.49 13.16 -11.01
N THR A 114 -23.35 12.74 -11.55
CA THR A 114 -23.14 12.65 -13.01
C THR A 114 -23.90 11.47 -13.60
N ARG A 115 -24.05 10.38 -12.84
CA ARG A 115 -24.79 9.17 -13.25
C ARG A 115 -26.31 9.39 -13.29
N LYS A 116 -26.83 10.42 -12.62
CA LYS A 116 -28.26 10.80 -12.61
C LYS A 116 -28.68 11.66 -13.83
N LYS A 117 -27.75 12.02 -14.70
CA LYS A 117 -27.96 12.86 -15.89
C LYS A 117 -28.03 12.07 -17.21
N LYS A 118 -28.16 10.75 -17.14
CA LYS A 118 -28.31 9.87 -18.31
C LYS A 118 -29.63 9.12 -18.24
#